data_AF-A0A452YK56-F1
#
_entry.id   AF-A0A452YK56-F1
#
_cell.length_a   1.000
_cell.length_b   1.000
_cell.length_c   1.000
_cell.angle_alpha   90.00
_cell.angle_beta   90.00
_cell.angle_gamma   90.00
#
_symmetry.space_group_name_H-M   'P 1'
#
loop_
_entity.id
_entity.type
_entity.pdbx_description
1 polymer ?
#
loop_
_entity_poly.entity_id
_entity_poly.type
_entity_poly.pdbx_seq_one_letter_code
_entity_poly.pdbx_strand_id
1 'polypeptide(L)'
;LHPSMEAEDGKPAAGYRHGPPWVFKGSALYQLHLVKAATARAFVPKELRLVEAFGYTLGGMFLARYHDSPAGQFDELVVIAGIVWNPPTSCAWAARVLVNSAEACRHGRKEVGLPSHVAAFSEKRQEDHINATSGWVRQSKCHSQASAARQRTILSFSSTPAK
;
A
#
# COMPACT_ATOMS: atom_id res chain seq x y z
N LEU A 1 -17.57 -31.62 -23.33
CA LEU A 1 -18.28 -31.09 -22.15
C LEU A 1 -17.23 -30.46 -21.24
N HIS A 2 -16.94 -29.17 -21.46
CA HIS A 2 -16.09 -28.38 -20.56
C HIS A 2 -16.95 -27.97 -19.36
N PRO A 3 -16.52 -28.19 -18.11
CA PRO A 3 -17.21 -27.60 -16.98
C PRO A 3 -16.92 -26.11 -16.97
N SER A 4 -17.97 -25.32 -17.12
CA SER A 4 -18.02 -23.89 -16.85
C SER A 4 -17.58 -23.65 -15.41
N MET A 5 -16.49 -22.90 -15.25
CA MET A 5 -16.01 -22.39 -13.97
C MET A 5 -16.98 -21.29 -13.54
N GLU A 6 -18.04 -21.69 -12.85
CA GLU A 6 -19.03 -20.77 -12.31
C GLU A 6 -18.35 -19.90 -11.23
N ALA A 7 -18.55 -18.60 -11.38
CA ALA A 7 -18.10 -17.60 -10.44
C ALA A 7 -18.81 -17.82 -9.11
N GLU A 8 -18.07 -18.34 -8.12
CA GLU A 8 -18.54 -18.46 -6.75
C GLU A 8 -19.02 -17.09 -6.23
N ASP A 9 -20.24 -17.17 -5.71
CA ASP A 9 -21.20 -16.17 -5.30
C ASP A 9 -20.62 -14.96 -4.54
N GLY A 10 -20.98 -13.77 -5.04
CA GLY A 10 -20.64 -12.47 -4.49
C GLY A 10 -21.41 -12.14 -3.21
N LYS A 11 -21.31 -12.99 -2.18
CA LYS A 11 -21.87 -12.70 -0.87
C LYS A 11 -20.93 -11.73 -0.13
N PRO A 12 -21.32 -10.46 0.09
CA PRO A 12 -20.48 -9.52 0.81
C PRO A 12 -20.21 -10.07 2.21
N ALA A 13 -18.93 -10.08 2.61
CA ALA A 13 -18.52 -10.39 3.97
C ALA A 13 -19.41 -9.65 4.97
N ALA A 14 -19.93 -10.37 5.96
CA ALA A 14 -20.93 -9.85 6.89
C ALA A 14 -20.51 -8.51 7.51
N GLY A 15 -19.20 -8.31 7.71
CA GLY A 15 -18.63 -7.09 8.30
C GLY A 15 -18.86 -5.82 7.48
N TYR A 16 -18.90 -5.88 6.14
CA TYR A 16 -19.12 -4.67 5.33
C TYR A 16 -20.58 -4.21 5.31
N ARG A 17 -21.53 -5.07 5.72
CA ARG A 17 -22.98 -4.78 5.69
C ARG A 17 -23.41 -3.69 6.67
N HIS A 18 -22.62 -3.47 7.72
CA HIS A 18 -22.94 -2.48 8.75
C HIS A 18 -22.66 -1.02 8.32
N GLY A 19 -22.07 -0.82 7.13
CA GLY A 19 -21.71 0.49 6.63
C GLY A 19 -20.54 1.13 7.40
N PRO A 20 -20.12 2.35 7.01
CA PRO A 20 -19.04 3.06 7.68
C PRO A 20 -19.47 3.56 9.09
N PRO A 21 -18.51 3.76 10.02
CA PRO A 21 -17.07 3.60 9.85
C PRO A 21 -16.63 2.12 9.95
N TRP A 22 -15.86 1.68 8.96
CA TRP A 22 -15.23 0.37 8.99
C TRP A 22 -13.96 0.42 9.86
N VAL A 23 -13.84 -0.53 10.78
CA VAL A 23 -12.71 -0.60 11.70
C VAL A 23 -11.70 -1.64 11.20
N PHE A 24 -10.45 -1.23 11.06
CA PHE A 24 -9.35 -2.09 10.66
C PHE A 24 -8.28 -2.09 11.77
N LYS A 25 -7.86 -3.26 12.25
CA LYS A 25 -6.76 -3.40 13.21
C LYS A 25 -5.67 -4.27 12.62
N GLY A 26 -4.44 -3.80 12.76
CA GLY A 26 -3.31 -4.39 12.06
C GLY A 26 -1.99 -3.76 12.44
N SER A 27 -0.95 -4.21 11.75
CA SER A 27 0.36 -3.56 11.74
C SER A 27 0.67 -3.08 10.33
N ALA A 28 1.44 -2.00 10.19
CA ALA A 28 1.85 -1.48 8.90
C ALA A 28 3.34 -1.21 8.85
N LEU A 29 3.96 -1.52 7.72
CA LEU A 29 5.34 -1.18 7.38
C LEU A 29 5.31 -0.10 6.30
N TYR A 30 5.86 1.07 6.61
CA TYR A 30 6.00 2.17 5.66
C TYR A 30 7.41 2.23 5.08
N GLN A 31 7.49 2.40 3.76
CA GLN A 31 8.73 2.69 3.06
C GLN A 31 8.52 3.90 2.15
N LEU A 32 8.89 5.07 2.66
CA LEU A 32 8.81 6.32 1.93
C LEU A 32 10.06 6.54 1.08
N HIS A 33 9.90 7.16 -0.08
CA HIS A 33 11.02 7.54 -0.94
C HIS A 33 10.67 8.78 -1.78
N LEU A 34 11.70 9.48 -2.23
CA LEU A 34 11.54 10.59 -3.17
C LEU A 34 11.28 10.02 -4.57
N VAL A 35 10.15 10.40 -5.15
CA VAL A 35 9.76 10.05 -6.52
C VAL A 35 9.92 11.28 -7.40
N LYS A 36 10.48 11.14 -8.60
CA LYS A 36 10.52 12.25 -9.56
C LYS A 36 9.09 12.69 -9.88
N ALA A 37 8.82 13.98 -9.83
CA ALA A 37 7.51 14.56 -10.10
C ALA A 37 6.97 14.09 -11.47
N ALA A 38 7.83 14.07 -12.49
CA ALA A 38 7.47 13.56 -13.82
C ALA A 38 6.94 12.11 -13.81
N THR A 39 7.50 11.24 -12.96
CA THR A 39 7.01 9.86 -12.81
C THR A 39 5.70 9.81 -12.04
N ALA A 40 5.57 10.59 -10.96
CA ALA A 40 4.32 10.67 -10.20
C ALA A 40 3.15 11.18 -11.07
N ARG A 41 3.43 12.11 -11.98
CA ARG A 41 2.44 12.69 -12.93
C ARG A 41 1.88 11.71 -13.95
N ALA A 42 2.50 10.55 -14.15
CA ALA A 42 1.91 9.49 -14.97
C ALA A 42 0.70 8.83 -14.29
N PHE A 43 0.61 8.90 -12.95
CA PHE A 43 -0.44 8.24 -12.15
C PHE A 43 -1.41 9.23 -11.50
N VAL A 44 -0.96 10.46 -11.25
CA VAL A 44 -1.76 11.51 -10.60
C VAL A 44 -2.48 12.34 -11.69
N PRO A 45 -3.81 12.52 -11.61
CA PRO A 45 -4.56 13.41 -12.50
C PRO A 45 -3.97 14.82 -12.56
N LYS A 46 -4.01 15.46 -13.73
CA LYS A 46 -3.35 16.76 -13.96
C LYS A 46 -4.02 17.90 -13.19
N GLU A 47 -5.29 17.72 -12.86
CA GLU A 47 -6.14 18.65 -12.13
C GLU A 47 -5.71 18.76 -10.66
N LEU A 48 -5.11 17.70 -10.12
CA LEU A 48 -4.62 17.67 -8.74
C LEU A 48 -3.22 18.28 -8.67
N ARG A 49 -3.02 19.21 -7.74
CA ARG A 49 -1.70 19.82 -7.51
C ARG A 49 -0.82 18.85 -6.72
N LEU A 50 0.32 18.48 -7.27
CA LEU A 50 1.32 17.66 -6.59
C LEU A 50 2.09 18.53 -5.57
N VAL A 51 2.37 17.97 -4.39
CA VAL A 51 3.32 18.54 -3.44
C VAL A 51 4.72 18.13 -3.92
N GLU A 52 5.45 19.08 -4.51
CA GLU A 52 6.78 18.83 -5.05
C GLU A 52 7.81 19.85 -4.55
N ALA A 53 9.05 19.39 -4.40
CA ALA A 53 10.23 20.19 -4.11
C ALA A 53 11.39 19.67 -4.96
N PHE A 54 12.10 20.57 -5.65
CA PHE A 54 13.23 20.24 -6.53
C PHE A 54 12.91 19.20 -7.62
N GLY A 55 11.66 19.16 -8.10
CA GLY A 55 11.20 18.17 -9.08
C GLY A 55 10.96 16.77 -8.52
N TYR A 56 10.87 16.62 -7.20
CA TYR A 56 10.53 15.38 -6.51
C TYR A 56 9.30 15.56 -5.61
N THR A 57 8.55 14.48 -5.40
CA THR A 57 7.46 14.38 -4.43
C THR A 57 7.72 13.23 -3.47
N LEU A 58 7.06 13.23 -2.31
CA LEU A 58 7.12 12.13 -1.37
C LEU A 58 6.17 11.02 -1.85
N GLY A 59 6.74 9.93 -2.33
CA GLY A 59 6.02 8.70 -2.64
C GLY A 59 6.43 7.58 -1.69
N GLY A 60 6.12 6.35 -2.08
CA GLY A 60 6.45 5.21 -1.24
C GLY A 60 5.58 4.00 -1.48
N MET A 61 5.62 3.12 -0.50
CA MET A 61 4.63 2.08 -0.33
C MET A 61 4.42 1.81 1.15
N PHE A 62 3.27 1.25 1.50
CA PHE A 62 3.09 0.64 2.80
C PHE A 62 2.45 -0.74 2.66
N LEU A 63 2.92 -1.66 3.50
CA LEU A 63 2.35 -2.99 3.66
C LEU A 63 1.61 -3.04 4.98
N ALA A 64 0.28 -3.06 4.95
CA ALA A 64 -0.57 -3.30 6.09
C ALA A 64 -0.92 -4.79 6.20
N ARG A 65 -0.86 -5.33 7.41
CA ARG A 65 -1.33 -6.67 7.77
C ARG A 65 -2.44 -6.55 8.78
N TYR A 66 -3.66 -6.80 8.35
CA TYR A 66 -4.86 -6.69 9.18
C TYR A 66 -5.18 -8.04 9.83
N HIS A 67 -5.25 -8.05 11.15
CA HIS A 67 -5.71 -9.21 11.92
C HIS A 67 -7.20 -9.10 12.30
N ASP A 68 -7.81 -7.92 12.15
CA ASP A 68 -9.23 -7.69 12.39
C ASP A 68 -9.73 -6.64 11.37
N SER A 69 -10.71 -7.02 10.55
CA SER A 69 -11.33 -6.14 9.56
C SER A 69 -12.70 -6.67 9.12
N PRO A 70 -13.53 -5.86 8.44
CA PRO A 70 -14.81 -6.32 7.88
C PRO A 70 -14.68 -7.47 6.86
N ALA A 71 -13.52 -7.60 6.21
CA ALA A 71 -13.20 -8.66 5.25
C ALA A 71 -12.54 -9.88 5.89
N GLY A 72 -12.35 -9.90 7.22
CA GLY A 72 -11.50 -10.86 7.92
C GLY A 72 -10.03 -10.44 7.90
N GLN A 73 -9.13 -11.42 8.09
CA GLN A 73 -7.69 -11.16 8.07
C GLN A 73 -7.19 -11.04 6.63
N PHE A 74 -6.43 -10.00 6.32
CA PHE A 74 -5.87 -9.80 4.99
C PHE A 74 -4.65 -8.87 5.01
N ASP A 75 -3.82 -8.97 3.98
CA ASP A 75 -2.67 -8.10 3.76
C ASP A 75 -2.99 -7.13 2.61
N GLU A 76 -2.51 -5.90 2.75
CA GLU A 76 -2.68 -4.81 1.78
C GLU A 76 -1.35 -4.09 1.54
N LEU A 77 -0.92 -4.02 0.28
CA LEU A 77 0.21 -3.23 -0.16
C LEU A 77 -0.29 -2.06 -1.01
N VAL A 78 -0.09 -0.84 -0.52
CA VAL A 78 -0.42 0.38 -1.27
C VAL A 78 0.85 0.99 -1.80
N VAL A 79 0.87 1.28 -3.09
CA VAL A 79 1.93 2.04 -3.76
C VAL A 79 1.48 3.50 -3.88
N ILE A 80 2.24 4.40 -3.27
CA ILE A 80 1.96 5.83 -3.24
C ILE A 80 2.77 6.51 -4.35
N ALA A 81 2.07 7.10 -5.32
CA ALA A 81 2.69 7.84 -6.43
C ALA A 81 3.37 9.13 -5.95
N GLY A 82 2.72 9.81 -5.00
CA GLY A 82 3.11 11.13 -4.51
C GLY A 82 2.07 11.68 -3.55
N ILE A 83 2.36 12.86 -2.99
CA ILE A 83 1.41 13.61 -2.17
C ILE A 83 0.73 14.68 -3.04
N VAL A 84 -0.58 14.78 -2.96
CA VAL A 84 -1.40 15.80 -3.63
C VAL A 84 -2.00 16.77 -2.62
N TRP A 85 -2.20 18.02 -3.02
CA TRP A 85 -2.92 19.00 -2.23
C TRP A 85 -4.42 18.71 -2.24
N ASN A 86 -5.02 18.68 -1.05
CA ASN A 86 -6.46 18.58 -0.85
C ASN A 86 -6.87 19.57 0.26
N PRO A 87 -7.16 20.84 -0.08
CA PRO A 87 -7.33 21.90 0.91
C PRO A 87 -8.30 21.52 2.05
N PRO A 88 -7.95 21.76 3.33
CA PRO A 88 -6.77 22.49 3.84
C PRO A 88 -5.51 21.63 4.04
N THR A 89 -5.52 20.35 3.67
CA THR A 89 -4.44 19.40 3.95
C THR A 89 -3.79 18.88 2.66
N SER A 90 -3.00 17.82 2.80
CA SER A 90 -2.44 17.05 1.69
C SER A 90 -2.76 15.57 1.89
N CYS A 91 -2.83 14.81 0.81
CA CYS A 91 -3.19 13.40 0.85
C CYS A 91 -2.25 12.57 -0.05
N ALA A 92 -2.02 11.32 0.31
CA ALA A 92 -1.29 10.39 -0.52
C ALA A 92 -2.16 9.93 -1.69
N TRP A 93 -1.60 9.93 -2.90
CA TRP A 93 -2.26 9.37 -4.07
C TRP A 93 -1.81 7.92 -4.30
N ALA A 94 -2.73 6.98 -4.16
CA ALA A 94 -2.46 5.57 -4.41
C ALA A 94 -2.41 5.30 -5.93
N ALA A 95 -1.24 4.92 -6.46
CA ALA A 95 -1.12 4.44 -7.83
C ALA A 95 -1.67 3.02 -8.00
N ARG A 96 -1.51 2.20 -6.95
CA ARG A 96 -1.86 0.78 -6.94
C ARG A 96 -2.18 0.36 -5.53
N VAL A 97 -3.16 -0.51 -5.39
CA VAL A 97 -3.45 -1.22 -4.15
C VAL A 97 -3.44 -2.72 -4.47
N LEU A 98 -2.71 -3.52 -3.70
CA LEU A 98 -2.64 -4.97 -3.85
C LEU A 98 -3.15 -5.60 -2.57
N VAL A 99 -4.08 -6.55 -2.66
CA VAL A 99 -4.70 -7.21 -1.50
C VAL A 99 -4.78 -8.71 -1.72
N ASN A 100 -4.66 -9.52 -0.67
CA ASN A 100 -4.86 -10.97 -0.78
C ASN A 100 -6.31 -11.41 -0.61
N SER A 101 -7.22 -10.50 -0.23
CA SER A 101 -8.65 -10.78 -0.13
C SER A 101 -9.42 -10.25 -1.33
N ALA A 102 -10.11 -11.15 -2.04
CA ALA A 102 -10.98 -10.78 -3.16
C ALA A 102 -12.13 -9.86 -2.70
N GLU A 103 -12.65 -10.07 -1.48
CA GLU A 103 -13.70 -9.23 -0.89
C GLU A 103 -13.24 -7.80 -0.69
N ALA A 104 -12.09 -7.62 -0.02
CA ALA A 104 -11.50 -6.30 0.21
C ALA A 104 -11.20 -5.59 -1.11
N CYS A 105 -10.73 -6.35 -2.12
CA CYS A 105 -10.49 -5.82 -3.46
C CYS A 105 -11.77 -5.30 -4.11
N ARG A 106 -12.86 -6.08 -4.09
CA ARG A 106 -14.13 -5.69 -4.71
C ARG A 106 -14.76 -4.50 -3.99
N HIS A 107 -14.75 -4.52 -2.66
CA HIS A 107 -15.26 -3.43 -1.83
C HIS A 107 -14.49 -2.13 -2.07
N GLY A 108 -13.15 -2.16 -2.03
CA GLY A 108 -12.32 -0.97 -2.25
C GLY A 108 -12.52 -0.34 -3.63
N ARG A 109 -12.75 -1.15 -4.67
CA ARG A 109 -13.10 -0.63 -6.01
C ARG A 109 -14.49 -0.01 -6.05
N LYS A 110 -15.49 -0.68 -5.46
CA LYS A 110 -16.90 -0.28 -5.57
C LYS A 110 -17.24 0.94 -4.72
N GLU A 111 -16.82 0.96 -3.46
CA GLU A 111 -17.23 1.98 -2.49
C GLU A 111 -16.26 3.17 -2.43
N VAL A 112 -14.97 2.94 -2.72
CA VAL A 112 -13.92 3.98 -2.60
C VAL A 112 -13.29 4.37 -3.94
N GLY A 113 -13.42 3.53 -4.97
CA GLY A 113 -12.78 3.76 -6.27
C GLY A 113 -11.28 3.48 -6.29
N LEU A 114 -10.77 2.65 -5.38
CA LEU A 114 -9.35 2.34 -5.28
C LEU A 114 -8.84 1.53 -6.49
N PRO A 115 -7.58 1.72 -6.93
CA PRO A 115 -6.94 0.91 -7.96
C PRO A 115 -6.49 -0.46 -7.43
N SER A 116 -7.38 -1.15 -6.70
CA SER A 116 -7.13 -2.41 -5.99
C SER A 116 -7.01 -3.60 -6.94
N HIS A 117 -6.13 -4.54 -6.65
CA HIS A 117 -5.95 -5.81 -7.38
C HIS A 117 -5.64 -6.94 -6.41
N VAL A 118 -6.07 -8.15 -6.75
CA VAL A 118 -5.74 -9.34 -5.96
C VAL A 118 -4.28 -9.72 -6.20
N ALA A 119 -3.55 -10.01 -5.11
CA ALA A 119 -2.16 -10.47 -5.14
C ALA A 119 -1.89 -11.44 -3.99
N ALA A 120 -0.90 -12.32 -4.17
CA ALA A 120 -0.43 -13.20 -3.10
C ALA A 120 0.75 -12.55 -2.37
N PHE A 121 0.74 -12.62 -1.03
CA PHE A 121 1.86 -12.20 -0.18
C PHE A 121 2.51 -13.43 0.45
N SER A 122 3.84 -13.45 0.49
CA SER A 122 4.61 -14.47 1.18
C SER A 122 5.67 -13.80 2.04
N GLU A 123 5.70 -14.13 3.33
CA GLU A 123 6.77 -13.71 4.23
C GLU A 123 7.84 -14.80 4.29
N LYS A 124 9.10 -14.42 4.05
CA LYS A 124 10.26 -15.28 4.32
C LYS A 124 11.02 -14.65 5.47
N ARG A 125 11.10 -15.36 6.60
CA ARG A 125 11.99 -14.98 7.68
C ARG A 125 13.40 -15.37 7.26
N GLN A 126 14.29 -14.40 7.07
CA GLN A 126 15.70 -14.68 6.88
C GLN A 126 16.28 -14.93 8.27
N GLU A 127 16.64 -16.17 8.56
CA GLU A 127 17.40 -16.51 9.76
C GLU A 127 18.84 -16.04 9.55
N ASP A 128 19.14 -14.86 10.08
CA ASP A 128 20.48 -14.31 10.08
C ASP A 128 21.33 -15.16 11.04
N HIS A 129 22.02 -16.17 10.52
CA HIS A 129 23.12 -16.82 11.21
C HIS A 129 24.28 -15.82 11.37
N ILE A 130 24.21 -14.99 12.41
CA ILE A 130 25.36 -14.19 12.87
C ILE A 130 26.34 -15.15 13.55
N ASN A 131 27.14 -15.86 12.76
CA ASN A 131 28.39 -16.41 13.28
C ASN A 131 29.42 -15.28 13.35
N ALA A 132 29.63 -14.81 14.56
CA ALA A 132 30.72 -13.95 14.93
C ALA A 132 32.06 -14.66 14.67
N THR A 133 32.68 -14.43 13.51
CA THR A 133 34.13 -14.62 13.31
C THR A 133 34.60 -13.78 12.13
N SER A 134 35.33 -12.71 12.46
CA SER A 134 36.53 -12.19 11.77
C SER A 134 36.58 -12.09 10.24
N GLY A 135 36.63 -10.84 9.75
CA GLY A 135 37.70 -10.39 8.85
C GLY A 135 37.57 -10.63 7.33
N TRP A 136 37.63 -9.51 6.59
CA TRP A 136 38.03 -9.35 5.18
C TRP A 136 36.99 -9.52 4.03
N VAL A 137 36.41 -8.36 3.65
CA VAL A 137 36.24 -7.80 2.28
C VAL A 137 35.60 -8.63 1.16
N ARG A 138 34.47 -8.14 0.62
CA ARG A 138 34.40 -7.68 -0.79
C ARG A 138 33.26 -6.68 -1.05
N GLN A 139 33.67 -5.42 -1.19
CA GLN A 139 32.86 -4.30 -1.61
C GLN A 139 32.52 -4.46 -3.11
N SER A 140 31.27 -4.80 -3.40
CA SER A 140 30.71 -4.70 -4.75
C SER A 140 30.05 -3.34 -4.88
N LYS A 141 30.70 -2.43 -5.61
CA LYS A 141 30.13 -1.14 -6.02
C LYS A 141 28.84 -1.39 -6.82
N CYS A 142 27.70 -0.93 -6.29
CA CYS A 142 26.61 -0.41 -7.11
C CYS A 142 26.31 1.00 -6.59
N HIS A 143 26.54 2.00 -7.45
CA HIS A 143 26.30 3.40 -7.15
C HIS A 143 24.80 3.68 -7.17
N SER A 144 24.21 3.85 -5.99
CA SER A 144 23.12 4.79 -5.71
C SER A 144 22.89 4.76 -4.20
N GLN A 145 23.69 5.55 -3.46
CA GLN A 145 23.36 5.88 -2.08
C GLN A 145 22.17 6.84 -2.12
N ALA A 146 20.97 6.31 -1.96
CA ALA A 146 19.90 7.05 -1.30
C ALA A 146 19.67 6.32 0.02
N SER A 147 20.16 6.94 1.10
CA SER A 147 19.96 6.44 2.46
C SER A 147 18.46 6.42 2.73
N ALA A 148 17.82 5.25 2.54
CA ALA A 148 16.42 5.05 2.86
C ALA A 148 16.32 5.00 4.39
N ALA A 149 16.07 6.14 5.00
CA ALA A 149 15.73 6.22 6.41
C ALA A 149 14.46 5.37 6.63
N ARG A 150 14.65 4.15 7.12
CA ARG A 150 13.57 3.26 7.57
C ARG A 150 12.95 3.86 8.82
N GLN A 151 12.02 4.79 8.65
CA GLN A 151 11.20 5.30 9.74
C GLN A 151 9.98 4.39 9.90
N ARG A 152 9.97 3.64 11.00
CA ARG A 152 8.85 2.80 11.41
C ARG A 152 7.81 3.69 12.11
N THR A 153 7.05 4.43 11.33
CA THR A 153 5.96 5.28 11.85
C THR A 153 4.65 4.50 11.78
N ILE A 154 4.01 4.28 12.93
CA ILE A 154 2.65 3.74 13.01
C ILE A 154 1.69 4.90 12.71
N LEU A 155 1.25 5.03 11.46
CA LEU A 155 0.17 5.95 11.10
C LEU A 155 -1.16 5.19 11.12
N SER A 156 -2.06 5.60 12.01
CA SER A 156 -3.45 5.16 12.00
C SER A 156 -4.21 5.93 10.93
N PHE A 157 -4.86 5.23 10.00
CA PHE A 157 -5.63 5.85 8.92
C PHE A 157 -7.12 5.57 9.18
N SER A 158 -7.92 6.63 9.37
CA SER A 158 -9.37 6.53 9.35
C SER A 158 -9.84 7.04 7.98
N SER A 159 -10.35 6.16 7.11
CA SER A 159 -10.99 6.61 5.88
C SER A 159 -12.40 7.11 6.20
N THR A 160 -12.60 8.43 6.20
CA THR A 160 -13.95 9.01 6.08
C THR A 160 -14.29 9.06 4.59
N PRO A 161 -15.44 8.52 4.14
CA PRO A 161 -15.84 8.68 2.74
C PRO A 161 -16.03 10.17 2.44
N ALA A 162 -15.43 10.63 1.34
CA ALA A 162 -15.74 11.94 0.78
C ALA A 162 -17.18 11.91 0.26
N LYS A 163 -17.94 12.97 0.56
CA LYS A 163 -19.33 13.16 0.14
C LYS A 163 -19.45 13.32 -1.38
#